data_AF-A0AAU4M2N2-F1
#
_entry.id   AF-A0AAU4M2N2-F1
#
_cell.length_a   1.000
_cell.length_b   1.000
_cell.length_c   1.000
_cell.angle_alpha   90.00
_cell.angle_beta   90.00
_cell.angle_gamma   90.00
#
_symmetry.space_group_name_H-M   'P 1'
#
loop_
_entity.id
_entity.type
_entity.pdbx_description
1 polymer ?
#
loop_
_entity_poly.entity_id
_entity_poly.type
_entity_poly.pdbx_seq_one_letter_code
_entity_poly.pdbx_strand_id
1 'polypeptide(L)'
;MLAAGAAVMAGTVVSAPAASAATPAPSGGNVDTWIKQSLEILHKQGIPATYEGIHKNLMRESSGNPQAINNWDSNAMKGIPSKGLMQVIDPTFKAYHVPGTSQNIYDPVANITASANYAAHRYGSIDNVNSAY
;
A
#
# COMPACT_ATOMS: atom_id res chain seq x y z
N MET A 1 -26.79 -58.94 13.19
CA MET A 1 -26.00 -58.12 12.23
C MET A 1 -26.23 -56.66 12.58
N LEU A 2 -25.21 -55.98 13.13
CA LEU A 2 -24.57 -54.76 12.57
C LEU A 2 -25.55 -53.59 12.33
N ALA A 3 -25.36 -52.35 12.80
CA ALA A 3 -24.19 -51.69 13.38
C ALA A 3 -24.59 -50.36 14.08
N ALA A 4 -23.63 -49.82 14.86
CA ALA A 4 -23.46 -48.42 15.26
C ALA A 4 -23.79 -47.42 14.12
N GLY A 5 -24.25 -46.18 14.33
CA GLY A 5 -23.89 -45.17 15.32
C GLY A 5 -23.39 -43.94 14.53
N ALA A 6 -23.90 -42.73 14.81
CA ALA A 6 -23.26 -41.47 14.39
C ALA A 6 -23.86 -40.28 15.17
N ALA A 7 -23.11 -39.81 16.16
CA ALA A 7 -23.30 -38.49 16.76
C ALA A 7 -22.71 -37.43 15.83
N VAL A 8 -23.43 -36.33 15.61
CA VAL A 8 -22.92 -35.16 14.90
C VAL A 8 -22.54 -34.11 15.94
N MET A 9 -21.24 -33.94 16.16
CA MET A 9 -20.64 -32.80 16.87
C MET A 9 -19.78 -32.03 15.86
N ALA A 10 -20.19 -30.82 15.50
CA ALA A 10 -19.37 -29.82 14.83
C ALA A 10 -20.14 -28.49 14.90
N GLY A 11 -19.61 -27.35 15.31
CA GLY A 11 -18.29 -26.95 15.76
C GLY A 11 -18.43 -25.45 15.99
N THR A 12 -17.92 -24.94 17.11
CA THR A 12 -17.92 -23.50 17.41
C THR A 12 -17.05 -22.79 16.37
N VAL A 13 -17.67 -21.99 15.50
CA VAL A 13 -16.93 -21.06 14.63
C VAL A 13 -16.27 -20.01 15.53
N VAL A 14 -14.97 -20.15 15.74
CA VAL A 14 -14.14 -19.10 16.33
C VAL A 14 -14.16 -17.94 15.33
N SER A 15 -14.82 -16.85 15.73
CA SER A 15 -14.87 -15.62 14.96
C SER A 15 -13.45 -15.11 14.76
N ALA A 16 -12.99 -15.04 13.50
CA ALA A 16 -11.72 -14.42 13.16
C ALA A 16 -11.74 -12.94 13.60
N PRO A 17 -10.61 -12.37 14.07
CA PRO A 17 -10.58 -10.98 14.50
C PRO A 17 -10.95 -10.09 13.31
N ALA A 18 -11.92 -9.19 13.55
CA ALA A 18 -12.37 -8.21 12.59
C ALA A 18 -11.16 -7.46 12.02
N ALA A 19 -11.06 -7.44 10.69
CA ALA A 19 -10.12 -6.59 9.99
C ALA A 19 -10.28 -5.17 10.55
N SER A 20 -9.21 -4.67 11.20
CA SER A 20 -9.14 -3.29 11.68
C SER A 20 -9.61 -2.40 10.55
N ALA A 21 -10.73 -1.72 10.74
CA ALA A 21 -11.32 -0.85 9.75
C ALA A 21 -10.23 0.11 9.25
N ALA A 22 -9.77 -0.09 8.01
CA ALA A 22 -8.88 0.86 7.38
C ALA A 22 -9.61 2.20 7.41
N THR A 23 -8.99 3.21 8.00
CA THR A 23 -9.51 4.57 7.99
C THR A 23 -9.87 4.92 6.53
N PRO A 24 -11.10 5.40 6.26
CA PRO A 24 -11.49 5.77 4.91
C PRO A 24 -10.46 6.71 4.31
N ALA A 25 -9.99 6.37 3.11
CA ALA A 25 -9.19 7.22 2.25
C ALA A 25 -9.80 8.63 2.21
N PRO A 26 -9.09 9.70 2.62
CA PRO A 26 -9.64 11.04 2.59
C PRO A 26 -9.89 11.47 1.14
N SER A 27 -11.15 11.37 0.72
CA SER A 27 -11.69 11.91 -0.53
C SER A 27 -11.75 13.44 -0.43
N GLY A 28 -10.61 14.11 -0.63
CA GLY A 28 -10.53 15.58 -0.63
C GLY A 28 -9.17 16.21 -0.30
N GLY A 29 -8.08 15.44 -0.24
CA GLY A 29 -6.73 15.98 0.04
C GLY A 29 -5.99 16.50 -1.20
N ASN A 30 -4.95 17.30 -0.97
CA ASN A 30 -3.91 17.62 -1.95
C ASN A 30 -2.63 16.82 -1.63
N VAL A 31 -1.63 16.90 -2.51
CA VAL A 31 -0.32 16.22 -2.33
C VAL A 31 0.25 16.44 -0.93
N ASP A 32 0.28 17.68 -0.43
CA ASP A 32 0.78 18.00 0.91
C ASP A 32 0.10 17.20 2.02
N THR A 33 -1.24 17.11 1.97
CA THR A 33 -2.04 16.45 2.98
C THR A 33 -1.75 14.95 2.99
N TRP A 34 -1.67 14.33 1.81
CA TRP A 34 -1.38 12.90 1.70
C TRP A 34 0.04 12.56 2.16
N ILE A 35 1.03 13.41 1.86
CA ILE A 35 2.39 13.22 2.34
C ILE A 35 2.45 13.30 3.87
N LYS A 36 1.84 14.33 4.48
CA LYS A 36 1.83 14.49 5.95
C LYS A 36 1.17 13.30 6.65
N GLN A 37 0.00 12.86 6.16
CA GLN A 37 -0.68 11.68 6.69
C GLN A 37 0.18 10.41 6.54
N SER A 38 0.87 10.27 5.41
CA SER A 38 1.77 9.14 5.19
C SER A 38 2.93 9.17 6.17
N LEU A 39 3.55 10.34 6.41
CA LEU A 39 4.64 10.50 7.38
C LEU A 39 4.20 10.13 8.79
N GLU A 40 3.01 10.56 9.23
CA GLU A 40 2.48 10.18 10.54
C GLU A 40 2.39 8.65 10.71
N ILE A 41 1.95 7.95 9.67
CA ILE A 41 1.84 6.48 9.68
C ILE A 41 3.22 5.83 9.62
N LEU A 42 4.09 6.28 8.73
CA LEU A 42 5.45 5.77 8.56
C LEU A 42 6.27 5.90 9.84
N HIS A 43 6.23 7.07 10.48
CA HIS A 43 6.96 7.32 11.72
C HIS A 43 6.43 6.48 12.89
N LYS A 44 5.10 6.27 12.98
CA LYS A 44 4.51 5.34 13.96
C LYS A 44 4.99 3.90 13.76
N GLN A 45 5.30 3.50 12.54
CA GLN A 45 5.81 2.17 12.19
C GLN A 45 7.35 2.11 12.17
N GLY A 46 8.05 3.20 12.51
CA GLY A 46 9.51 3.26 12.48
C GLY A 46 10.12 3.24 11.07
N ILE A 47 9.34 3.54 10.03
CA ILE A 47 9.79 3.57 8.65
C ILE A 47 10.35 4.96 8.34
N PRO A 48 11.64 5.07 7.96
CA PRO A 48 12.27 6.36 7.67
C PRO A 48 11.75 6.95 6.35
N ALA A 49 11.31 8.21 6.43
CA ALA A 49 10.94 9.03 5.28
C ALA A 49 10.90 10.52 5.66
N THR A 50 11.20 11.38 4.69
CA THR A 50 10.98 12.84 4.77
C THR A 50 9.90 13.30 3.81
N TYR A 51 9.37 14.51 4.06
CA TYR A 51 8.41 15.14 3.15
C TYR A 51 9.04 15.33 1.77
N GLU A 52 10.28 15.83 1.71
CA GLU A 52 11.01 16.15 0.49
C GLU A 52 11.33 14.90 -0.30
N GLY A 53 11.72 13.81 0.38
CA GLY A 53 11.93 12.50 -0.23
C GLY A 53 10.67 12.01 -0.91
N ILE A 54 9.53 12.00 -0.21
CA ILE A 54 8.26 11.59 -0.81
C ILE A 54 7.86 12.52 -1.95
N HIS A 55 7.86 13.83 -1.74
CA HIS A 55 7.42 14.83 -2.72
C HIS A 55 8.24 14.76 -4.01
N LYS A 56 9.56 14.68 -3.92
CA LYS A 56 10.48 14.54 -5.08
C LYS A 56 10.12 13.33 -5.94
N ASN A 57 9.90 12.18 -5.30
CA ASN A 57 9.59 10.94 -6.00
C ASN A 57 8.18 11.02 -6.60
N LEU A 58 7.16 11.38 -5.81
CA LEU A 58 5.77 11.53 -6.24
C LEU A 58 5.63 12.45 -7.47
N MET A 59 6.30 13.60 -7.47
CA MET A 59 6.22 14.55 -8.59
C MET A 59 6.85 13.99 -9.87
N ARG A 60 7.93 13.23 -9.76
CA ARG A 60 8.54 12.55 -10.92
C ARG A 60 7.65 11.44 -11.46
N GLU A 61 7.03 10.65 -10.58
CA GLU A 61 6.26 9.47 -10.97
C GLU A 61 4.89 9.81 -11.59
N SER A 62 4.16 10.75 -11.00
CA SER A 62 2.75 10.97 -11.35
C SER A 62 2.36 12.44 -11.54
N SER A 63 3.28 13.38 -11.26
CA SER A 63 2.95 14.81 -11.17
C SER A 63 1.77 15.11 -10.23
N GLY A 64 1.59 14.27 -9.19
CA GLY A 64 0.52 14.41 -8.21
C GLY A 64 -0.82 13.81 -8.61
N ASN A 65 -0.90 13.02 -9.70
CA ASN A 65 -2.12 12.34 -10.11
C ASN A 65 -2.29 10.98 -9.40
N PRO A 66 -3.22 10.83 -8.45
CA PRO A 66 -3.43 9.57 -7.73
C PRO A 66 -4.06 8.47 -8.59
N GLN A 67 -4.58 8.80 -9.78
CA GLN A 67 -5.15 7.84 -10.73
C GLN A 67 -4.19 7.54 -11.89
N ALA A 68 -2.91 7.94 -11.79
CA ALA A 68 -1.92 7.65 -12.82
C ALA A 68 -1.74 6.13 -13.02
N ILE A 69 -1.67 5.71 -14.29
CA ILE A 69 -1.41 4.32 -14.68
C ILE A 69 -0.46 4.30 -15.88
N ASN A 70 0.59 3.50 -15.79
CA ASN A 70 1.49 3.24 -16.91
C ASN A 70 1.02 1.99 -17.67
N ASN A 71 0.67 2.14 -18.95
CA ASN A 71 0.18 1.06 -19.81
C ASN A 71 1.14 0.67 -20.95
N TRP A 72 2.37 1.20 -20.97
CA TRP A 72 3.26 1.02 -22.13
C TRP A 72 4.54 0.24 -21.82
N ASP A 73 4.91 0.07 -20.56
CA ASP A 73 6.15 -0.62 -20.18
C ASP A 73 6.02 -2.16 -20.13
N SER A 74 7.14 -2.83 -19.81
CA SER A 74 7.18 -4.29 -19.73
C SER A 74 6.30 -4.87 -18.62
N ASN A 75 5.97 -4.10 -17.58
CA ASN A 75 5.07 -4.54 -16.51
C ASN A 75 3.62 -4.46 -16.97
N ALA A 76 3.25 -3.39 -17.69
CA ALA A 76 1.96 -3.27 -18.35
C ALA A 76 1.73 -4.40 -19.36
N MET A 77 2.74 -4.73 -20.16
CA MET A 77 2.69 -5.88 -21.09
C MET A 77 2.48 -7.22 -20.37
N LYS A 78 2.92 -7.34 -19.11
CA LYS A 78 2.71 -8.51 -18.24
C LYS A 78 1.39 -8.45 -17.46
N GLY A 79 0.56 -7.42 -17.68
CA GLY A 79 -0.71 -7.24 -16.98
C GLY A 79 -0.60 -6.74 -15.53
N ILE A 80 0.56 -6.22 -15.14
CA ILE A 80 0.84 -5.68 -13.80
C ILE A 80 1.33 -4.22 -13.89
N PRO A 81 0.53 -3.31 -14.46
CA PRO A 81 0.95 -1.93 -14.68
C PRO A 81 1.25 -1.21 -13.36
N SER A 82 2.18 -0.25 -13.41
CA SER A 82 2.46 0.69 -12.33
C SER A 82 1.31 1.68 -12.13
N LYS A 83 0.98 1.98 -10.87
CA LYS A 83 -0.25 2.73 -10.51
C LYS A 83 -0.03 3.75 -9.38
N GLY A 84 -0.87 4.78 -9.40
CA GLY A 84 -1.01 5.76 -8.33
C GLY A 84 0.15 6.76 -8.25
N LEU A 85 0.21 7.48 -7.14
CA LEU A 85 1.11 8.62 -6.95
C LEU A 85 2.59 8.28 -7.10
N MET A 86 2.97 7.08 -6.69
CA MET A 86 4.34 6.58 -6.66
C MET A 86 4.60 5.52 -7.74
N GLN A 87 3.66 5.31 -8.66
CA GLN A 87 3.79 4.35 -9.77
C GLN A 87 4.29 2.96 -9.31
N VAL A 88 3.74 2.43 -8.22
CA VAL A 88 4.06 1.08 -7.73
C VAL A 88 3.17 0.02 -8.40
N ILE A 89 3.71 -1.18 -8.60
CA ILE A 89 2.96 -2.34 -9.13
C ILE A 89 2.21 -3.09 -8.02
N ASP A 90 1.14 -3.81 -8.37
CA ASP A 90 0.31 -4.53 -7.38
C ASP A 90 1.09 -5.51 -6.48
N PRO A 91 2.04 -6.33 -6.99
CA PRO A 91 2.82 -7.22 -6.14
C PRO A 91 3.66 -6.47 -5.08
N THR A 92 4.27 -5.35 -5.46
CA THR A 92 5.06 -4.51 -4.54
C THR A 92 4.15 -3.84 -3.52
N PHE A 93 3.03 -3.25 -3.96
CA PHE A 93 2.07 -2.63 -3.06
C PHE A 93 1.57 -3.62 -1.99
N LYS A 94 1.24 -4.85 -2.39
CA LYS A 94 0.79 -5.91 -1.46
C LYS A 94 1.90 -6.34 -0.50
N ALA A 95 3.12 -6.53 -0.99
CA ALA A 95 4.25 -6.99 -0.18
C ALA A 95 4.69 -5.96 0.87
N TYR A 96 4.56 -4.67 0.55
CA TYR A 96 5.03 -3.56 1.39
C TYR A 96 3.89 -2.72 1.97
N HIS A 97 2.65 -3.22 1.92
CA HIS A 97 1.48 -2.56 2.49
C HIS A 97 1.73 -2.23 3.97
N VAL A 98 1.40 -1.00 4.38
CA VAL A 98 1.58 -0.56 5.77
C VAL A 98 0.24 -0.70 6.52
N PRO A 99 0.19 -1.48 7.61
CA PRO A 99 -1.05 -1.67 8.38
C PRO A 99 -1.68 -0.36 8.81
N GLY A 100 -3.02 -0.29 8.76
CA GLY A 100 -3.78 0.93 9.07
C GLY A 100 -4.05 1.83 7.86
N THR A 101 -3.58 1.47 6.66
CA THR A 101 -3.89 2.15 5.40
C THR A 101 -4.88 1.35 4.54
N SER A 102 -5.46 1.99 3.53
CA SER A 102 -6.37 1.36 2.57
C SER A 102 -5.69 0.21 1.80
N GLN A 103 -6.46 -0.78 1.38
CA GLN A 103 -6.01 -1.85 0.46
C GLN A 103 -6.11 -1.44 -1.02
N ASN A 104 -6.61 -0.24 -1.30
CA ASN A 104 -6.68 0.29 -2.66
C ASN A 104 -5.35 0.91 -3.06
N ILE A 105 -4.70 0.41 -4.11
CA ILE A 105 -3.44 0.96 -4.64
C ILE A 105 -3.56 2.41 -5.13
N TYR A 106 -4.77 2.87 -5.46
CA TYR A 106 -5.01 4.26 -5.85
C TYR A 106 -5.36 5.17 -4.68
N ASP A 107 -5.45 4.65 -3.45
CA ASP A 107 -5.53 5.50 -2.27
C ASP A 107 -4.19 6.24 -2.10
N PRO A 108 -4.19 7.59 -2.08
CA PRO A 108 -2.96 8.36 -1.99
C PRO A 108 -2.04 7.97 -0.84
N VAL A 109 -2.61 7.81 0.36
CA VAL A 109 -1.84 7.53 1.58
C VAL A 109 -1.31 6.10 1.56
N ALA A 110 -2.11 5.11 1.20
CA ALA A 110 -1.64 3.74 1.05
C ALA A 110 -0.55 3.60 -0.01
N ASN A 111 -0.69 4.28 -1.16
CA ASN A 111 0.29 4.22 -2.25
C ASN A 111 1.65 4.81 -1.82
N ILE A 112 1.63 5.99 -1.19
CA ILE A 112 2.84 6.63 -0.65
C ILE A 112 3.49 5.77 0.43
N THR A 113 2.71 5.32 1.42
CA THR A 113 3.25 4.55 2.55
C THR A 113 3.85 3.22 2.12
N ALA A 114 3.20 2.47 1.21
CA ALA A 114 3.74 1.23 0.67
C ALA A 114 5.03 1.45 -0.14
N SER A 115 5.07 2.52 -0.96
CA SER A 115 6.27 2.90 -1.71
C SER A 115 7.44 3.27 -0.79
N ALA A 116 7.19 4.07 0.25
CA ALA A 116 8.21 4.45 1.23
C ALA A 116 8.72 3.24 2.03
N ASN A 117 7.84 2.30 2.38
CA ASN A 117 8.23 1.06 3.05
C ASN A 117 9.13 0.18 2.15
N TYR A 118 8.76 0.02 0.88
CA TYR A 118 9.62 -0.64 -0.11
C TYR A 118 10.99 0.05 -0.22
N ALA A 119 11.01 1.38 -0.31
CA ALA A 119 12.24 2.13 -0.42
C ALA A 119 13.12 2.03 0.83
N ALA A 120 12.52 2.03 2.03
CA ALA A 120 13.24 1.80 3.27
C ALA A 120 13.90 0.41 3.29
N HIS A 121 13.19 -0.62 2.86
CA HIS A 121 13.75 -1.98 2.74
C HIS A 121 14.89 -2.08 1.72
N ARG A 122 14.78 -1.39 0.59
CA ARG A 122 15.71 -1.55 -0.54
C ARG A 122 16.89 -0.58 -0.52
N TYR A 123 16.70 0.62 0.05
CA TYR A 123 17.61 1.76 -0.02
C TYR A 123 17.82 2.46 1.33
N GLY A 124 17.22 1.96 2.41
CA GLY A 124 17.31 2.54 3.76
C GLY A 124 16.37 3.73 4.03
N SER A 125 15.92 4.44 2.99
CA SER A 125 14.86 5.47 3.05
C SER A 125 14.40 5.81 1.63
N ILE A 126 13.18 6.33 1.49
CA ILE A 126 12.72 6.95 0.25
C ILE A 126 13.55 8.17 -0.18
N ASP A 127 14.25 8.80 0.76
CA ASP A 127 15.14 9.94 0.49
C ASP A 127 16.30 9.54 -0.44
N ASN A 128 16.71 8.26 -0.37
CA ASN A 128 17.81 7.70 -1.15
C ASN A 128 17.38 7.24 -2.56
N VAL A 129 16.10 7.37 -2.92
CA VAL A 129 15.59 7.04 -4.25
C VAL A 129 15.77 8.22 -5.20
N ASN A 130 16.50 7.99 -6.29
CA ASN A 130 16.86 9.01 -7.28
C ASN A 130 16.45 8.65 -8.72
N SER A 131 15.77 7.52 -8.92
CA SER A 131 15.29 7.04 -10.21
C SER A 131 13.78 6.77 -10.16
N ALA A 132 13.14 6.71 -11.34
CA ALA A 132 11.78 6.20 -11.44
C ALA A 132 11.66 4.75 -10.97
N TYR A 133 10.47 4.36 -10.55
CA TYR A 133 10.15 2.99 -10.14
C TYR A 133 10.05 2.03 -11.32
#